data_AF-A0A1I3MF14-F1
#
_entry.id   AF-A0A1I3MF14-F1
#
_cell.length_a   1.000
_cell.length_b   1.000
_cell.length_c   1.000
_cell.angle_alpha   90.00
_cell.angle_beta   90.00
_cell.angle_gamma   90.00
#
_symmetry.space_group_name_H-M   'P 1'
#
loop_
_entity.id
_entity.type
_entity.pdbx_description
1 polymer ?
#
loop_
_entity_poly.entity_id
_entity_poly.type
_entity_poly.pdbx_seq_one_letter_code
_entity_poly.pdbx_strand_id
1 'polypeptide(L)' 'MEASVGSVGDSYDNALAETINGLYKTEVIRHRGPWRTIDEVEFATLEWVDWFNHRRLLEPMEILHRLNSKWHINR' A
#
# COMPACT_ATOMS: atom_id res chain seq x y z
N MET A 1 -12.62 -22.49 12.97
CA MET A 1 -11.37 -21.94 12.40
C MET A 1 -11.43 -22.20 10.91
N GLU A 2 -12.04 -21.30 10.16
CA GLU A 2 -11.99 -21.41 8.70
C GLU A 2 -10.74 -20.68 8.24
N ALA A 3 -9.67 -21.47 8.02
CA ALA A 3 -8.60 -21.01 7.15
C ALA A 3 -9.20 -20.98 5.74
N SER A 4 -9.67 -19.79 5.32
CA SER A 4 -9.99 -19.53 3.93
C SER A 4 -8.67 -19.61 3.17
N VAL A 5 -8.35 -20.80 2.69
CA VAL A 5 -7.33 -21.00 1.66
C VAL A 5 -7.93 -20.37 0.40
N GLY A 6 -7.74 -19.05 0.30
CA GLY A 6 -7.91 -18.32 -0.94
C GLY A 6 -7.03 -18.94 -2.02
N SER A 7 -7.49 -18.87 -3.27
CA SER A 7 -6.81 -19.51 -4.41
C SER A 7 -5.36 -19.02 -4.54
N VAL A 8 -4.55 -19.69 -5.36
CA VAL A 8 -3.16 -19.27 -5.63
C VAL A 8 -3.07 -17.79 -6.02
N GLY A 9 -4.10 -17.26 -6.72
CA GLY A 9 -4.22 -15.84 -7.04
C GLY A 9 -4.37 -14.93 -5.82
N ASP A 10 -5.15 -15.35 -4.82
CA ASP A 10 -5.31 -14.60 -3.57
C ASP A 10 -4.03 -14.61 -2.74
N SER A 11 -3.30 -15.74 -2.75
CA SER A 11 -2.01 -15.84 -2.05
C SER A 11 -0.92 -14.99 -2.69
N TYR A 12 -0.90 -14.91 -4.02
CA TYR A 12 0.01 -14.04 -4.77
C TYR A 12 -0.31 -12.56 -4.54
N ASP A 13 -1.59 -12.20 -4.62
CA ASP A 13 -2.06 -10.84 -4.34
C ASP A 13 -1.77 -10.43 -2.89
N ASN A 14 -1.89 -11.35 -1.94
CA ASN A 14 -1.56 -11.12 -0.53
C ASN A 14 -0.05 -10.89 -0.35
N ALA A 15 0.80 -11.75 -0.92
CA ALA A 15 2.25 -11.60 -0.83
C ALA A 15 2.74 -10.29 -1.48
N LEU A 16 2.11 -9.86 -2.58
CA LEU A 16 2.40 -8.58 -3.21
C LEU A 16 2.00 -7.42 -2.31
N ALA A 17 0.78 -7.45 -1.74
CA ALA A 17 0.32 -6.43 -0.81
C ALA A 17 1.19 -6.35 0.45
N GLU A 18 1.61 -7.50 1.00
CA GLU A 18 2.53 -7.57 2.14
C GLU A 18 3.88 -6.97 1.82
N THR A 19 4.40 -7.20 0.62
CA THR A 19 5.66 -6.63 0.14
C THR A 19 5.57 -5.11 0.03
N ILE A 20 4.50 -4.58 -0.58
CA ILE A 20 4.25 -3.14 -0.71
C ILE A 20 4.13 -2.48 0.67
N ASN A 21 3.39 -3.10 1.61
CA ASN A 21 3.26 -2.61 2.97
C ASN A 21 4.59 -2.65 3.74
N GLY A 22 5.41 -3.68 3.53
CA GLY A 22 6.75 -3.79 4.12
C GLY A 22 7.69 -2.69 3.64
N LEU A 23 7.68 -2.42 2.33
CA LEU A 23 8.44 -1.32 1.71
C LEU A 23 8.00 0.03 2.26
N TYR A 24 6.69 0.31 2.28
CA TYR A 24 6.15 1.56 2.82
C TYR A 24 6.57 1.79 4.28
N LYS A 25 6.44 0.78 5.14
CA LYS A 25 6.86 0.88 6.55
C LYS A 25 8.36 1.13 6.68
N THR A 26 9.18 0.58 5.79
CA THR A 26 10.64 0.72 5.84
C THR A 26 11.07 2.10 5.34
N GLU A 27 10.62 2.48 4.14
CA GLU A 27 11.10 3.66 3.42
C GLU A 27 10.44 4.96 3.93
N VAL A 28 9.18 4.91 4.35
CA VAL A 28 8.45 6.10 4.81
C VAL A 28 8.46 6.16 6.33
N ILE A 29 7.90 5.15 7.01
CA ILE A 29 7.68 5.23 8.47
C ILE A 29 8.98 5.18 9.26
N ARG A 30 9.88 4.24 8.93
CA ARG A 30 11.12 4.04 9.70
C ARG A 30 12.27 4.93 9.24
N HIS A 31 12.45 5.11 7.93
CA HIS A 31 13.60 5.83 7.40
C HIS A 31 13.44 7.36 7.42
N ARG A 32 12.24 7.89 7.14
CA ARG A 32 11.97 9.34 7.10
C ARG A 32 11.40 9.91 8.40
N GLY A 33 10.93 9.06 9.31
CA GLY A 33 10.51 9.48 10.65
C GLY A 33 11.69 9.88 11.55
N PRO A 34 11.43 10.35 12.79
CA PRO A 34 10.12 10.43 13.44
C PRO A 34 9.25 11.60 12.93
N TRP A 35 7.94 11.37 12.90
CA TRP A 35 6.94 12.34 12.44
C TRP A 35 6.32 13.08 13.61
N ARG A 36 6.10 14.39 13.46
CA ARG A 36 5.54 15.26 14.51
C ARG A 36 4.04 15.45 14.36
N THR A 37 3.53 15.39 13.13
CA THR A 37 2.10 15.53 12.82
C THR A 37 1.65 14.47 11.80
N ILE A 38 0.33 14.31 11.68
CA ILE A 38 -0.28 13.45 10.67
C ILE A 38 -0.06 14.04 9.28
N ASP A 39 -0.13 15.37 9.12
CA ASP A 39 0.10 16.05 7.85
C ASP A 39 1.48 15.75 7.24
N GLU A 40 2.52 15.65 8.07
CA GLU A 40 3.87 15.27 7.61
C GLU A 40 3.90 13.85 7.04
N VAL A 41 3.17 12.91 7.68
CA VAL A 41 3.04 11.53 7.21
C VAL A 41 2.24 11.49 5.92
N GLU A 42 1.14 12.24 5.82
CA GLU A 42 0.29 12.30 4.63
C GLU A 42 1.07 12.84 3.43
N PHE A 43 1.82 13.92 3.61
CA PHE A 43 2.64 14.49 2.53
C PHE A 43 3.73 13.51 2.09
N ALA A 44 4.47 12.92 3.03
CA ALA A 44 5.50 11.93 2.71
C ALA A 44 4.92 10.68 2.03
N THR A 45 3.68 10.30 2.35
CA THR A 45 2.96 9.20 1.71
C THR A 45 2.60 9.55 0.27
N LEU A 46 2.09 10.75 0.01
CA LEU A 46 1.79 11.21 -1.34
C LEU A 46 3.03 11.22 -2.23
N GLU A 47 4.16 11.75 -1.73
CA GLU A 47 5.44 11.72 -2.45
C GLU A 47 5.92 10.30 -2.72
N TRP A 48 5.77 9.39 -1.75
CA TRP A 48 6.20 8.00 -1.90
C TRP A 48 5.32 7.26 -2.91
N VAL A 49 4.00 7.45 -2.89
CA VAL A 49 3.06 6.85 -3.85
C VAL A 49 3.33 7.39 -5.26
N ASP A 50 3.53 8.69 -5.41
CA ASP A 50 3.90 9.31 -6.69
C ASP A 50 5.20 8.71 -7.24
N TRP A 51 6.25 8.64 -6.41
CA TRP A 51 7.52 8.03 -6.81
C TRP A 51 7.38 6.54 -7.15
N PHE A 52 6.65 5.77 -6.33
CA PHE A 52 6.46 4.34 -6.52
C PHE A 52 5.70 4.05 -7.82
N ASN A 53 4.67 4.85 -8.12
CA ASN A 53 3.81 4.68 -9.30
C ASN A 53 4.32 5.35 -10.59
N HIS A 54 5.26 6.30 -10.51
CA HIS A 54 5.81 6.94 -11.71
C HIS A 54 7.25 6.52 -12.00
N ARG A 55 7.97 5.98 -11.02
CA ARG A 55 9.38 5.57 -11.19
C ARG A 55 9.66 4.09 -10.89
N ARG A 56 8.72 3.35 -10.27
CA ARG A 56 8.94 1.94 -9.90
C ARG A 56 7.98 0.95 -10.57
N LEU A 57 6.72 1.33 -10.85
CA LEU A 57 5.73 0.51 -11.57
C LEU A 57 4.91 1.39 -12.54
N LEU A 58 4.68 0.93 -13.77
CA LEU A 58 4.22 1.76 -14.90
C LEU A 58 2.75 2.23 -14.89
N GLU A 59 1.91 1.91 -13.91
CA GLU A 59 0.47 2.25 -13.96
C GLU A 59 -0.12 2.67 -12.58
N PRO A 60 -0.24 4.00 -12.29
CA PRO A 60 -0.74 4.54 -11.01
C PRO A 60 -2.22 4.29 -10.69
N MET A 61 -3.04 3.95 -11.69
CA MET A 61 -4.50 4.04 -11.60
C MET A 61 -5.15 2.80 -10.97
N GLU A 62 -4.53 1.63 -11.14
CA GLU A 62 -5.03 0.34 -10.61
C GLU A 62 -5.01 0.28 -9.08
N ILE A 63 -3.97 0.84 -8.45
CA ILE A 63 -3.81 0.75 -6.98
C ILE A 63 -4.86 1.60 -6.26
N LEU A 64 -5.10 2.83 -6.72
CA LEU A 64 -6.09 3.72 -6.11
C LEU A 64 -7.52 3.20 -6.34
N HIS A 65 -7.82 2.65 -7.52
CA HIS A 65 -9.11 2.03 -7.81
C HIS A 65 -9.37 0.80 -6.92
N ARG A 66 -8.35 -0.05 -6.72
CA ARG A 66 -8.46 -1.30 -5.95
C ARG A 66 -8.50 -1.07 -4.43
N LEU A 67 -7.89 0.00 -3.93
CA LEU A 67 -8.03 0.38 -2.53
C LEU A 67 -9.42 0.94 -2.25
N ASN A 68 -9.96 1.78 -3.15
CA ASN A 68 -11.29 2.37 -2.97
C ASN A 68 -12.41 1.31 -2.99
N SER A 69 -12.30 0.28 -3.85
CA SER A 69 -13.28 -0.82 -3.88
C SER A 69 -13.31 -1.64 -2.58
N LYS A 70 -12.18 -1.82 -1.89
CA LYS A 70 -12.14 -2.51 -0.59
C LYS A 70 -12.75 -1.69 0.56
N TRP A 71 -12.73 -0.35 0.49
CA TRP A 71 -13.38 0.51 1.48
C TRP A 71 -14.90 0.54 1.34
N HIS A 72 -15.42 0.43 0.11
CA HIS A 72 -16.86 0.41 -0.15
C HIS A 72 -17.55 -0.93 0.14
N ILE A 73 -16.80 -2.03 0.27
CA ILE A 73 -17.33 -3.36 0.62
C ILE A 73 -17.52 -3.53 2.14
N ASN A 74 -16.95 -2.64 2.97
CA ASN A 74 -17.06 -2.68 4.44
C ASN A 74 -17.97 -1.58 5.03
N ARG A 75 -18.95 -1.08 4.26
CA ARG A 75 -20.03 -0.23 4.79
C ARG A 75 -21.37 -0.95 4.73
#